data_AF-A0A382ASV7-F1
#
_entry.id   AF-A0A382ASV7-F1
#
_cell.length_a   1.000
_cell.length_b   1.000
_cell.length_c   1.000
_cell.angle_alpha   90.00
_cell.angle_beta   90.00
_cell.angle_gamma   90.00
#
_symmetry.space_group_name_H-M   'P 1'
#
loop_
_entity.id
_entity.type
_entity.pdbx_description
1 polymer ?
#
loop_
_entity_poly.entity_id
_entity_poly.type
_entity_poly.pdbx_seq_one_letter_code
_entity_poly.pdbx_strand_id
1 'polypeptide(L)'
;MLIKNRKYNSDLSRSLFFLIIITIVGFIIRINYFPDNIPLTLDALRYFLLGTDISILGNLPIHYDKPNSGWPLFLSVIFQIFRFENYIDYMTIQKISS
;
A
#
# COMPACT_ATOMS: atom_id res chain seq x y z
N MET A 1 16.76 2.63 -38.09
CA MET A 1 15.62 2.36 -37.16
C MET A 1 15.98 1.36 -36.06
N LEU A 2 16.55 0.18 -36.38
CA LEU A 2 16.86 -0.88 -35.40
C LEU A 2 17.85 -0.50 -34.28
N ILE A 3 18.88 0.30 -34.60
CA ILE A 3 19.91 0.71 -33.61
C ILE A 3 19.31 1.64 -32.53
N LYS A 4 18.38 2.53 -32.91
CA LYS A 4 17.72 3.45 -31.99
C LYS A 4 16.80 2.70 -31.00
N ASN A 5 16.10 1.67 -31.46
CA ASN A 5 15.29 0.79 -30.60
C ASN A 5 16.13 -0.02 -29.61
N ARG A 6 17.29 -0.56 -30.03
CA ARG A 6 18.19 -1.26 -29.10
C ARG A 6 18.69 -0.34 -27.99
N LYS A 7 19.09 0.89 -28.33
CA LYS A 7 19.56 1.87 -27.35
C LYS A 7 18.47 2.30 -26.37
N TYR A 8 17.26 2.58 -26.86
CA TYR A 8 16.11 2.91 -26.00
C TYR A 8 15.78 1.77 -25.02
N ASN A 9 15.75 0.51 -25.49
CA ASN A 9 15.50 -0.64 -24.63
C ASN A 9 16.60 -0.83 -23.58
N SER A 10 17.88 -0.55 -23.91
CA SER A 10 18.96 -0.60 -22.92
C SER A 10 18.91 0.54 -21.89
N ASP A 11 18.43 1.72 -22.28
CA ASP A 11 18.26 2.85 -21.37
C ASP A 11 17.04 2.63 -20.44
N LEU A 12 15.97 2.04 -20.98
CA LEU A 12 14.80 1.60 -20.22
C LEU A 12 15.16 0.50 -19.21
N SER A 13 15.91 -0.52 -19.62
CA SER A 13 16.32 -1.60 -18.72
C SER A 13 17.22 -1.11 -17.59
N ARG A 14 18.12 -0.16 -17.87
CA ARG A 14 18.94 0.51 -16.85
C ARG A 14 18.10 1.33 -15.89
N SER A 15 17.12 2.08 -16.40
CA SER A 15 16.21 2.88 -15.56
C SER A 15 15.37 1.99 -14.65
N LEU A 16 14.82 0.88 -15.18
CA LEU A 16 14.07 -0.11 -14.41
C LEU A 16 14.93 -0.75 -13.32
N PHE A 17 16.19 -1.08 -13.62
CA PHE A 17 17.12 -1.62 -12.64
C PHE A 17 17.30 -0.68 -11.44
N PHE A 18 17.53 0.61 -11.69
CA PHE A 18 17.65 1.58 -10.61
C PHE A 18 16.34 1.81 -9.85
N LEU A 19 15.19 1.83 -10.53
CA LEU A 19 13.88 1.94 -9.87
C LEU A 19 13.62 0.76 -8.92
N ILE A 20 13.97 -0.46 -9.34
CA ILE A 20 13.86 -1.65 -8.50
C ILE A 20 14.75 -1.53 -7.27
N ILE A 21 16.01 -1.11 -7.44
CA ILE A 21 16.94 -0.92 -6.31
C ILE A 21 16.40 0.10 -5.32
N ILE A 22 15.97 1.27 -5.79
CA ILE A 22 15.47 2.34 -4.91
C ILE A 22 14.20 1.89 -4.19
N THR A 23 13.31 1.15 -4.88
CA THR A 23 12.10 0.58 -4.28
C THR A 23 12.44 -0.42 -3.18
N ILE A 24 13.36 -1.36 -3.43
CA ILE A 24 13.78 -2.37 -2.45
C ILE A 24 14.44 -1.70 -1.24
N VAL A 25 15.37 -0.76 -1.46
CA VAL A 25 16.06 -0.04 -0.38
C VAL A 25 15.05 0.74 0.46
N GLY A 26 14.11 1.45 -0.16
CA GLY A 26 13.04 2.15 0.54
C GLY A 26 12.18 1.21 1.39
N PHE A 27 11.84 0.03 0.86
CA PHE A 27 11.06 -0.97 1.56
C PHE A 27 11.79 -1.57 2.76
N ILE A 28 13.10 -1.86 2.63
CA ILE A 28 13.94 -2.33 3.73
C ILE A 28 13.97 -1.29 4.86
N ILE A 29 14.17 -0.01 4.54
CA ILE A 29 14.13 1.06 5.54
C ILE A 29 12.77 1.09 6.23
N ARG A 30 11.67 1.02 5.47
CA ARG A 30 10.32 1.06 6.03
C ARG A 30 10.05 -0.07 7.03
N ILE A 31 10.40 -1.31 6.70
CA ILE A 31 10.20 -2.47 7.60
C ILE A 31 11.02 -2.32 8.88
N ASN A 32 12.26 -1.81 8.81
CA ASN A 32 13.12 -1.71 9.98
C ASN A 32 12.76 -0.55 10.94
N TYR A 33 12.09 0.49 10.44
CA TYR A 33 11.80 1.69 11.23
C TYR A 33 10.36 1.75 11.78
N PHE A 34 9.43 0.91 11.29
CA PHE A 34 8.07 0.88 11.80
C PHE A 34 7.91 -0.19 12.89
N PRO A 35 7.59 0.20 14.13
CA PRO A 35 7.28 -0.77 15.17
C PRO A 35 5.91 -1.42 14.92
N ASP A 36 5.88 -2.75 14.91
CA ASP A 36 4.68 -3.55 14.61
C ASP A 36 3.59 -3.37 15.67
N ASN A 37 3.99 -3.22 16.95
CA ASN A 37 3.07 -3.23 18.08
C ASN A 37 2.42 -1.87 18.40
N ILE A 38 2.69 -0.83 17.61
CA ILE A 38 2.13 0.52 17.85
C ILE A 38 0.89 0.71 16.97
N PRO A 39 -0.29 1.03 17.53
CA PRO A 39 -1.49 1.22 16.72
C PRO A 39 -1.37 2.43 15.79
N LEU A 40 -2.15 2.42 14.70
CA LEU A 40 -2.30 3.59 13.83
C LEU A 40 -2.96 4.75 14.57
N THR A 41 -2.60 5.98 14.18
CA THR A 41 -3.16 7.20 14.75
C THR A 41 -3.61 8.17 13.66
N LEU A 42 -4.32 9.23 14.05
CA LEU A 42 -4.73 10.33 13.18
C LEU A 42 -5.47 9.84 11.92
N ASP A 43 -5.12 10.35 10.74
CA ASP A 43 -5.78 10.03 9.49
C ASP A 43 -5.52 8.59 9.03
N ALA A 44 -4.37 8.02 9.37
CA ALA A 44 -4.09 6.62 9.05
C ALA A 44 -5.09 5.68 9.75
N LEU A 45 -5.45 5.97 11.00
CA LEU A 45 -6.50 5.23 11.71
C LEU A 45 -7.87 5.39 11.03
N ARG A 46 -8.18 6.58 10.50
CA ARG A 46 -9.44 6.82 9.78
C ARG A 46 -9.51 6.04 8.47
N TYR A 47 -8.40 5.95 7.74
CA TYR A 47 -8.32 5.14 6.53
C TYR A 47 -8.39 3.66 6.82
N PHE A 48 -7.78 3.22 7.93
CA PHE A 48 -7.86 1.85 8.40
C PHE A 48 -9.31 1.43 8.63
N LEU A 49 -10.05 2.19 9.45
CA LEU A 49 -11.43 1.89 9.79
C LEU A 49 -12.32 1.83 8.53
N LEU A 50 -12.22 2.81 7.64
CA LEU A 50 -12.99 2.80 6.40
C LEU A 50 -12.60 1.63 5.48
N GLY A 51 -11.31 1.31 5.35
CA GLY A 51 -10.84 0.18 4.56
C GLY A 51 -11.33 -1.16 5.12
N THR A 52 -11.33 -1.31 6.44
CA THR A 52 -11.86 -2.49 7.13
C THR A 52 -13.37 -2.62 6.93
N ASP A 53 -14.14 -1.53 7.11
CA ASP A 53 -15.59 -1.53 6.88
C ASP A 53 -15.91 -1.97 5.44
N ILE A 54 -15.22 -1.40 4.44
CA ILE A 54 -15.40 -1.77 3.03
C ILE A 54 -15.01 -3.24 2.79
N SER A 55 -13.94 -3.72 3.43
CA SER A 55 -13.47 -5.11 3.25
C SER A 55 -14.48 -6.15 3.74
N ILE A 56 -15.27 -5.80 4.76
CA ILE A 56 -16.30 -6.67 5.35
C ILE A 56 -17.63 -6.52 4.61
N LEU A 57 -18.05 -5.28 4.33
CA LEU A 57 -19.33 -4.98 3.68
C LEU A 57 -19.33 -5.29 2.19
N GLY A 58 -18.16 -5.26 1.53
CA GLY A 58 -18.02 -5.45 0.10
C GLY A 58 -18.50 -4.25 -0.75
N ASN A 59 -18.92 -3.15 -0.11
CA ASN A 59 -19.35 -1.93 -0.77
C ASN A 59 -18.93 -0.68 0.03
N LEU A 60 -19.05 0.49 -0.61
CA LEU A 60 -18.85 1.77 0.07
C LEU A 60 -20.02 2.02 1.03
N PRO A 61 -19.78 2.29 2.33
CA PRO A 61 -20.87 2.51 3.27
C PRO A 61 -21.53 3.87 3.03
N ILE A 62 -22.86 3.88 3.03
CA ILE A 62 -23.73 5.00 2.60
C ILE A 62 -23.55 6.27 3.46
N HIS A 63 -22.96 6.15 4.65
CA HIS A 63 -22.77 7.26 5.59
C HIS A 63 -21.35 7.85 5.59
N TYR A 64 -20.42 7.35 4.76
CA TYR A 64 -19.09 7.93 4.62
C TYR A 64 -19.07 8.99 3.51
N ASP A 65 -19.69 10.14 3.77
CA ASP A 65 -19.60 11.34 2.91
C ASP A 65 -18.22 12.03 3.06
N LYS A 66 -17.13 11.30 2.84
CA LYS A 66 -15.77 11.86 2.90
C LYS A 66 -15.10 11.85 1.52
N PRO A 67 -14.59 13.01 1.05
CA PRO A 67 -13.60 13.00 -0.02
C PRO A 67 -12.36 12.23 0.45
N ASN A 68 -11.70 11.50 -0.46
CA ASN A 68 -10.52 10.63 -0.24
C ASN A 68 -10.80 9.17 0.19
N SER A 69 -11.75 8.50 -0.46
CA SER A 69 -12.01 7.05 -0.30
C SER A 69 -11.06 6.16 -1.11
N GLY A 70 -10.23 6.72 -2.00
CA GLY A 70 -9.36 5.93 -2.90
C GLY A 70 -8.35 5.07 -2.15
N TRP A 71 -7.69 5.62 -1.13
CA TRP A 71 -6.75 4.87 -0.31
C TRP A 71 -7.43 3.76 0.53
N PRO A 72 -8.52 4.04 1.27
CA PRO A 72 -9.33 3.01 1.93
C PRO A 72 -9.85 1.91 1.00
N LEU A 73 -10.27 2.25 -0.23
CA LEU A 73 -10.71 1.27 -1.22
C LEU A 73 -9.57 0.33 -1.62
N PHE A 74 -8.38 0.86 -1.88
CA PHE A 74 -7.20 0.04 -2.15
C PHE A 74 -6.86 -0.88 -0.97
N LEU A 75 -6.84 -0.34 0.25
CA LEU A 75 -6.61 -1.13 1.46
C LEU A 75 -7.65 -2.23 1.65
N SER A 76 -8.92 -1.98 1.32
CA SER A 76 -9.99 -2.97 1.47
C SER A 76 -9.75 -4.23 0.64
N VAL A 77 -9.13 -4.10 -0.54
CA VAL A 77 -8.74 -5.24 -1.38
C VAL A 77 -7.64 -6.04 -0.69
N ILE A 78 -6.64 -5.35 -0.15
CA ILE A 78 -5.56 -6.00 0.61
C ILE A 78 -6.12 -6.74 1.82
N PHE A 79 -6.99 -6.10 2.61
CA PHE A 79 -7.57 -6.70 3.81
C PHE A 79 -8.45 -7.92 3.51
N GLN A 80 -9.06 -8.00 2.33
CA GLN A 80 -9.79 -9.20 1.90
C GLN A 80 -8.87 -10.38 1.54
N ILE A 81 -7.63 -10.11 1.10
CA ILE A 81 -6.66 -11.15 0.74
C ILE A 81 -6.07 -11.82 1.99
N PHE A 82 -5.88 -11.06 3.08
CA PHE A 82 -5.29 -11.54 4.32
C PHE A 82 -6.35 -11.90 5.37
N ARG A 83 -6.08 -12.95 6.17
CA ARG A 83 -6.96 -13.39 7.27
C ARG A 83 -6.19 -13.40 8.58
N PHE A 84 -5.97 -12.23 9.17
CA PHE A 84 -5.36 -12.15 10.49
C PHE A 84 -6.41 -12.29 11.59
N GLU A 85 -6.00 -12.83 12.72
CA GLU A 85 -6.85 -12.91 13.91
C GLU A 85 -6.81 -11.58 14.70
N ASN A 86 -5.71 -10.82 14.58
CA ASN A 86 -5.49 -9.58 15.31
C ASN A 86 -5.56 -8.36 14.38
N TYR A 87 -6.27 -7.31 14.82
CA TYR A 87 -6.36 -6.04 14.10
C TYR A 87 -5.01 -5.32 14.00
N ILE A 88 -4.09 -5.54 14.93
CA ILE A 88 -2.73 -4.97 14.91
C ILE A 88 -1.95 -5.44 13.68
N ASP A 89 -2.18 -6.68 13.22
CA ASP A 89 -1.52 -7.22 12.03
C ASP A 89 -2.05 -6.53 10.76
N TYR A 90 -3.37 -6.27 10.69
CA TYR A 90 -3.96 -5.46 9.63
C TYR A 90 -3.42 -4.02 9.64
N MET A 91 -3.28 -3.42 10.82
CA MET A 91 -2.67 -2.09 10.97
C MET A 91 -1.21 -2.08 10.50
N THR A 92 -0.48 -3.16 10.74
CA THR A 92 0.91 -3.34 10.29
C THR A 92 1.01 -3.43 8.78
N ILE A 93 0.13 -4.20 8.13
CA ILE A 93 0.04 -4.21 6.66
C ILE A 93 -0.21 -2.81 6.10
N GLN A 94 -1.12 -2.04 6.69
CA GLN A 94 -1.36 -0.68 6.21
C GLN A 94 -0.11 0.19 6.33
N LYS A 95 0.67 0.12 7.42
CA LYS A 95 1.93 0.87 7.56
C LYS A 95 2.95 0.48 6.50
N ILE A 96 3.04 -0.81 6.17
CA ILE A 96 3.96 -1.31 5.14
C ILE A 96 3.50 -0.81 3.75
N SER A 97 2.18 -0.80 3.52
CA SER A 97 1.56 -0.45 2.23
C SER A 97 1.51 1.07 1.95
N SER A 98 1.52 1.92 2.99
CA SER A 98 1.46 3.40 2.90
C SER A 98 2.85 3.99 2.76
#